data_AF-A0A8J6XY04-F1
#
_entry.id   AF-A0A8J6XY04-F1
#
_cell.length_a   1.000
_cell.length_b   1.000
_cell.length_c   1.000
_cell.angle_alpha   90.00
_cell.angle_beta   90.00
_cell.angle_gamma   90.00
#
_symmetry.space_group_name_H-M   'P 1'
#
loop_
_entity.id
_entity.type
_entity.pdbx_description
1 polymer ?
#
loop_
_entity_poly.entity_id
_entity_poly.type
_entity_poly.pdbx_seq_one_letter_code
_entity_poly.pdbx_strand_id
1 'polypeptide(L)'
;MWKIRQTASPRDEEIIPETNINLSKTVLSPEVIRTMADEIEVAKAIRLLDNQSEFPLIVNDLPVTHRQIKQGWRYLRRFSREGTPIELDLEATIQKVAQQGILLNPVLVPRRTNRIELLLLIDQDGSMVPFHHLSQELADTASRGGRFSRVRVYYFHNCPDEYLYRDRYHLNAVSIDDCLSNLPPSKTVCLIFSDAGAARGGFSSRRRRLTKFFLKELGQYVRYTAWLNPVPRQRWENTTAHDIAALVPMFEVNRQEFYKAINVLRGRHQPLGDSLR
;
A
#
# COMPACT_ATOMS: atom_id res chain seq x y z
N MET A 1 38.43 -77.33 34.08
CA MET A 1 37.56 -76.13 34.03
C MET A 1 36.68 -76.20 32.78
N TRP A 2 35.40 -76.41 33.05
CA TRP A 2 34.16 -76.12 32.31
C TRP A 2 34.22 -75.77 30.80
N LYS A 3 33.58 -76.65 30.02
CA LYS A 3 33.08 -76.47 28.65
C LYS A 3 31.92 -75.46 28.63
N ILE A 4 31.86 -74.60 27.62
CA ILE A 4 30.58 -74.13 27.06
C ILE A 4 30.68 -74.15 25.53
N ARG A 5 29.74 -74.89 24.93
CA ARG A 5 29.52 -75.05 23.49
C ARG A 5 28.92 -73.76 22.93
N GLN A 6 29.43 -73.25 21.82
CA GLN A 6 28.73 -72.26 20.99
C GLN A 6 28.15 -72.96 19.77
N THR A 7 26.82 -73.03 19.71
CA THR A 7 26.03 -73.43 18.56
C THR A 7 25.77 -72.20 17.69
N ALA A 8 26.03 -72.34 16.39
CA ALA A 8 25.73 -71.33 15.37
C ALA A 8 24.21 -71.14 15.20
N SER A 9 23.80 -69.88 15.01
CA SER A 9 22.47 -69.47 14.52
C SER A 9 22.68 -68.44 13.39
N PRO A 10 21.86 -68.43 12.33
CA PRO A 10 22.13 -67.65 11.13
C PRO A 10 21.89 -66.16 11.35
N ARG A 11 22.52 -65.34 10.49
CA ARG A 11 22.32 -63.90 10.41
C ARG A 11 20.88 -63.62 10.00
N ASP A 12 20.16 -62.89 10.84
CA ASP A 12 18.92 -62.22 10.43
C ASP A 12 19.32 -61.04 9.52
N GLU A 13 19.11 -61.19 8.22
CA GLU A 13 19.06 -60.07 7.29
C GLU A 13 17.79 -59.27 7.62
N GLU A 14 17.98 -58.10 8.23
CA GLU A 14 16.93 -57.10 8.40
C GLU A 14 16.48 -56.62 7.01
N ILE A 15 15.34 -57.13 6.57
CA ILE A 15 14.65 -56.67 5.37
C ILE A 15 14.18 -55.23 5.67
N ILE A 16 14.90 -54.24 5.16
CA ILE A 16 14.45 -52.86 5.08
C ILE A 16 13.21 -52.86 4.18
N PRO A 17 12.01 -52.48 4.66
CA PRO A 17 10.87 -52.40 3.78
C PRO A 17 11.12 -51.24 2.81
N GLU A 18 11.32 -51.55 1.53
CA GLU A 18 11.24 -50.56 0.46
C GLU A 18 9.87 -49.88 0.55
N THR A 19 9.85 -48.74 1.23
CA THR A 19 8.68 -47.91 1.30
C THR A 19 8.58 -47.26 -0.08
N ASN A 20 7.88 -47.94 -0.99
CA ASN A 20 7.38 -47.34 -2.21
C ASN A 20 6.43 -46.22 -1.79
N ILE A 21 6.99 -45.04 -1.51
CA ILE A 21 6.25 -43.80 -1.36
C ILE A 21 5.72 -43.49 -2.75
N ASN A 22 4.55 -44.07 -3.02
CA ASN A 22 3.74 -43.73 -4.15
C ASN A 22 3.39 -42.25 -3.98
N LEU A 23 4.13 -41.37 -4.68
CA LEU A 23 3.88 -39.94 -4.82
C LEU A 23 2.56 -39.74 -5.58
N SER A 24 1.47 -40.23 -4.98
CA SER A 24 0.14 -39.76 -5.30
C SER A 24 0.16 -38.26 -5.01
N LYS A 25 -0.18 -37.49 -6.05
CA LYS A 25 -0.30 -36.03 -6.00
C LYS A 25 -1.15 -35.67 -4.80
N THR A 26 -0.50 -35.36 -3.68
CA THR A 26 -1.16 -34.79 -2.53
C THR A 26 -1.55 -33.39 -3.00
N VAL A 27 -2.83 -33.24 -3.35
CA VAL A 27 -3.41 -31.95 -3.71
C VAL A 27 -3.37 -31.12 -2.43
N LEU A 28 -2.28 -30.39 -2.25
CA LEU A 28 -2.12 -29.45 -1.15
C LEU A 28 -3.30 -28.47 -1.20
N SER A 29 -3.86 -28.14 -0.04
CA SER A 29 -4.95 -27.18 0.01
C SER A 29 -4.49 -25.83 -0.56
N PRO A 30 -5.39 -25.04 -1.19
CA PRO A 30 -5.04 -23.74 -1.74
C PRO A 30 -4.38 -22.79 -0.71
N GLU A 31 -4.76 -22.93 0.56
CA GLU A 31 -4.20 -22.18 1.68
C GLU A 31 -2.73 -22.55 1.95
N VAL A 32 -2.39 -23.84 1.96
CA VAL A 32 -0.99 -24.30 2.12
C VAL A 32 -0.12 -23.89 0.93
N ILE A 33 -0.66 -23.97 -0.30
CA ILE A 33 0.05 -23.50 -1.50
C ILE A 33 0.32 -22.00 -1.42
N ARG A 34 -0.66 -21.22 -0.92
CA ARG A 34 -0.51 -19.77 -0.72
C ARG A 34 0.54 -19.46 0.34
N THR A 35 0.51 -20.11 1.50
CA THR A 35 1.51 -19.90 2.57
C THR A 35 2.92 -20.24 2.10
N MET A 36 3.11 -21.35 1.39
CA MET A 36 4.42 -21.72 0.83
C MET A 36 4.90 -20.73 -0.24
N ALA A 37 3.99 -20.24 -1.10
CA ALA A 37 4.32 -19.22 -2.09
C ALA A 37 4.72 -17.90 -1.41
N ASP A 38 3.99 -17.49 -0.38
CA ASP A 38 4.27 -16.30 0.41
C ASP A 38 5.64 -16.41 1.11
N GLU A 39 5.98 -17.56 1.71
CA GLU A 39 7.29 -17.78 2.34
C GLU A 39 8.46 -17.68 1.33
N ILE A 40 8.29 -18.25 0.13
CA ILE A 40 9.30 -18.13 -0.94
C ILE A 40 9.45 -16.67 -1.38
N GLU A 41 8.35 -15.93 -1.45
CA GLU A 41 8.36 -14.51 -1.82
C GLU A 41 9.00 -13.64 -0.75
N VAL A 42 8.75 -13.94 0.52
CA VAL A 42 9.40 -13.29 1.66
C VAL A 42 10.91 -13.56 1.62
N ALA A 43 11.32 -14.81 1.41
CA ALA A 43 12.74 -15.16 1.31
C ALA A 43 13.44 -14.45 0.15
N LYS A 44 12.77 -14.33 -1.02
CA LYS A 44 13.29 -13.54 -2.15
C LYS A 44 13.39 -12.06 -1.80
N ALA A 45 12.36 -11.49 -1.18
CA ALA A 45 12.34 -10.09 -0.78
C ALA A 45 13.42 -9.77 0.27
N ILE A 46 13.65 -10.64 1.25
CA ILE A 46 14.72 -10.51 2.25
C ILE A 46 16.10 -10.62 1.60
N ARG A 47 16.33 -11.64 0.74
CA ARG A 47 17.59 -11.77 -0.02
C ARG A 47 17.89 -10.54 -0.89
N LEU A 48 16.86 -9.89 -1.40
CA LEU A 48 17.01 -8.64 -2.18
C LEU A 48 17.45 -7.44 -1.33
N LEU A 49 17.22 -7.48 -0.02
CA LEU A 49 17.76 -6.49 0.91
C LEU A 49 19.18 -6.87 1.32
N ASP A 50 19.43 -8.15 1.60
CA ASP A 50 20.72 -8.65 2.08
C ASP A 50 21.84 -8.56 1.03
N ASN A 51 21.55 -8.82 -0.24
CA ASN A 51 22.55 -8.76 -1.31
C ASN A 51 23.05 -7.34 -1.63
N GLN A 52 22.52 -6.31 -0.96
CA GLN A 52 22.94 -4.93 -1.19
C GLN A 52 23.15 -4.16 0.11
N SER A 53 24.41 -3.81 0.35
CA SER A 53 24.83 -2.64 1.13
C SER A 53 24.32 -1.29 0.56
N GLU A 54 23.35 -1.29 -0.37
CA GLU A 54 22.73 -0.10 -1.00
C GLU A 54 21.31 0.21 -0.47
N PHE A 55 20.71 -0.67 0.34
CA PHE A 55 19.42 -0.39 1.01
C PHE A 55 19.55 -0.59 2.50
N PRO A 56 19.96 0.43 3.27
CA PRO A 56 19.91 0.35 4.71
C PRO A 56 18.43 0.40 5.12
N LEU A 57 17.74 -0.73 5.12
CA LEU A 57 16.70 -0.99 6.11
C LEU A 57 17.37 -1.35 7.45
N ILE A 58 18.42 -0.60 7.81
CA ILE A 58 18.73 -0.37 9.22
C ILE A 58 17.51 0.39 9.73
N VAL A 59 16.91 -0.10 10.79
CA VAL A 59 15.64 0.35 11.41
C VAL A 59 15.53 1.88 11.61
N ASN A 60 16.61 2.63 11.43
CA ASN A 60 16.69 4.08 11.60
C ASN A 60 16.64 4.95 10.33
N ASP A 61 16.87 4.43 9.11
CA ASP A 61 16.86 5.25 7.87
C ASP A 61 15.86 4.73 6.82
N LEU A 62 14.57 4.94 7.09
CA LEU A 62 13.54 4.76 6.08
C LEU A 62 13.79 5.69 4.87
N PRO A 63 13.49 5.25 3.63
CA PRO A 63 13.66 6.07 2.43
C PRO A 63 12.84 7.37 2.45
N VAL A 64 11.75 7.39 3.25
CA VAL A 64 11.01 8.60 3.62
C VAL A 64 10.77 8.57 5.13
N THR A 65 11.19 9.64 5.82
CA THR A 65 11.05 9.70 7.27
C THR A 65 9.61 10.03 7.69
N HIS A 66 9.21 9.59 8.89
CA HIS A 66 7.91 9.91 9.48
C HIS A 66 7.55 11.42 9.42
N ARG A 67 8.54 12.31 9.63
CA ARG A 67 8.35 13.77 9.50
C ARG A 67 8.03 14.17 8.06
N GLN A 68 8.74 13.62 7.08
CA GLN A 68 8.53 13.92 5.66
C GLN A 68 7.15 13.43 5.21
N ILE A 69 6.73 12.23 5.64
CA ILE A 69 5.38 11.71 5.38
C ILE A 69 4.31 12.66 5.94
N LYS A 70 4.44 13.05 7.22
CA LYS A 70 3.53 14.04 7.86
C LYS A 70 3.49 15.37 7.09
N GLN A 71 4.62 15.85 6.59
CA GLN A 71 4.66 17.08 5.80
C GLN A 71 3.96 16.91 4.44
N GLY A 72 4.12 15.78 3.77
CA GLY A 72 3.40 15.47 2.53
C GLY A 72 1.88 15.45 2.73
N TRP A 73 1.39 14.83 3.81
CA TRP A 73 -0.04 14.89 4.14
C TRP A 73 -0.55 16.30 4.42
N ARG A 74 0.22 17.11 5.15
CA ARG A 74 -0.11 18.52 5.37
C ARG A 74 -0.17 19.29 4.06
N TYR A 75 0.71 18.98 3.12
CA TYR A 75 0.75 19.60 1.80
C TYR A 75 -0.43 19.18 0.91
N LEU A 76 -0.92 17.95 1.05
CA LEU A 76 -2.08 17.43 0.33
C LEU A 76 -3.40 18.14 0.72
N ARG A 77 -3.48 18.71 1.92
CA ARG A 77 -4.69 19.37 2.43
C ARG A 77 -5.19 20.46 1.48
N ARG A 78 -6.51 20.53 1.31
CA ARG A 78 -7.19 21.61 0.60
C ARG A 78 -8.30 22.17 1.47
N PHE A 79 -8.07 23.35 2.01
CA PHE A 79 -9.04 24.02 2.88
C PHE A 79 -10.07 24.78 2.05
N SER A 80 -11.33 24.62 2.41
CA SER A 80 -12.42 25.52 1.98
C SER A 80 -13.28 25.90 3.18
N ARG A 81 -13.97 27.03 3.10
CA ARG A 81 -15.00 27.39 4.08
C ARG A 81 -16.32 26.76 3.64
N GLU A 82 -16.86 25.86 4.46
CA GLU A 82 -18.16 25.21 4.23
C GLU A 82 -18.92 25.02 5.53
N GLY A 83 -20.24 24.94 5.44
CA GLY A 83 -21.13 24.72 6.58
C GLY A 83 -21.66 26.01 7.19
N THR A 84 -22.16 25.90 8.42
CA THR A 84 -22.77 27.03 9.13
C THR A 84 -21.74 28.11 9.44
N PRO A 85 -22.05 29.40 9.19
CA PRO A 85 -21.20 30.50 9.61
C PRO A 85 -21.12 30.58 11.13
N ILE A 86 -19.96 30.25 11.69
CA ILE A 86 -19.73 30.19 13.15
C ILE A 86 -18.44 30.91 13.56
N GLU A 87 -17.52 31.16 12.62
CA GLU A 87 -16.28 31.91 12.91
C GLU A 87 -16.51 33.41 12.66
N LEU A 88 -16.01 34.26 13.55
CA LEU A 88 -16.07 35.70 13.39
C LEU A 88 -15.11 36.17 12.28
N ASP A 89 -15.65 36.82 11.27
CA ASP A 89 -14.87 37.59 10.32
C ASP A 89 -14.63 39.00 10.89
N LEU A 90 -13.50 39.16 11.58
CA LEU A 90 -13.14 40.41 12.25
C LEU A 90 -13.09 41.58 11.26
N GLU A 91 -12.51 41.38 10.09
CA GLU A 91 -12.28 42.45 9.11
C GLU A 91 -13.61 42.92 8.51
N ALA A 92 -14.45 41.97 8.07
CA ALA A 92 -15.79 42.30 7.56
C ALA A 92 -16.68 42.90 8.65
N THR A 93 -16.54 42.45 9.91
CA THR A 93 -17.28 43.03 11.04
C THR A 93 -16.83 44.46 11.32
N ILE A 94 -15.53 44.74 11.35
CA ILE A 94 -15.00 46.10 11.57
C ILE A 94 -15.47 47.04 10.46
N GLN A 95 -15.42 46.60 9.19
CA GLN A 95 -15.92 47.41 8.07
C GLN A 95 -17.41 47.72 8.19
N LYS A 96 -18.22 46.72 8.58
CA LYS A 96 -19.65 46.90 8.81
C LYS A 96 -19.93 47.90 9.94
N VAL A 97 -19.19 47.83 11.03
CA VAL A 97 -19.29 48.78 12.14
C VAL A 97 -18.86 50.18 11.71
N ALA A 98 -17.76 50.31 10.98
CA ALA A 98 -17.27 51.59 10.48
C ALA A 98 -18.28 52.29 9.55
N GLN A 99 -19.04 51.52 8.76
CA GLN A 99 -20.06 52.05 7.86
C GLN A 99 -21.37 52.40 8.59
N GLN A 100 -21.78 51.60 9.58
CA GLN A 100 -23.08 51.72 10.24
C GLN A 100 -23.03 52.54 11.54
N GLY A 101 -21.84 52.80 12.09
CA GLY A 101 -21.63 53.50 13.36
C GLY A 101 -22.00 52.69 14.60
N ILE A 102 -22.69 51.55 14.46
CA ILE A 102 -23.08 50.64 15.54
C ILE A 102 -22.88 49.18 15.13
N LEU A 103 -22.57 48.30 16.09
CA LEU A 103 -22.50 46.85 15.86
C LEU A 103 -23.84 46.20 16.19
N LEU A 104 -24.66 45.94 15.17
CA LEU A 104 -25.92 45.18 15.35
C LEU A 104 -25.69 43.68 15.44
N ASN A 105 -24.93 43.13 14.48
CA ASN A 105 -24.62 41.70 14.40
C ASN A 105 -23.23 41.50 13.79
N PRO A 106 -22.39 40.62 14.37
CA PRO A 106 -21.10 40.26 13.79
C PRO A 106 -21.27 39.58 12.43
N VAL A 107 -20.29 39.76 11.54
CA VAL A 107 -20.23 39.02 10.29
C VAL A 107 -19.56 37.68 10.58
N LEU A 108 -20.31 36.60 10.37
CA LEU A 108 -19.82 35.24 10.56
C LEU A 108 -19.51 34.59 9.22
N VAL A 109 -18.48 33.76 9.20
CA VAL A 109 -18.09 32.93 8.06
C VAL A 109 -17.98 31.46 8.47
N PRO A 110 -18.18 30.52 7.53
CA PRO A 110 -18.00 29.11 7.84
C PRO A 110 -16.55 28.79 8.17
N ARG A 111 -16.35 27.83 9.09
CA ARG A 111 -15.03 27.36 9.48
C ARG A 111 -14.28 26.79 8.28
N ARG A 112 -12.96 27.03 8.20
CA ARG A 112 -12.10 26.35 7.21
C ARG A 112 -11.93 24.88 7.57
N THR A 113 -12.42 23.99 6.71
CA THR A 113 -12.27 22.54 6.82
C THR A 113 -11.50 21.99 5.62
N ASN A 114 -10.74 20.91 5.81
CA ASN A 114 -10.08 20.22 4.71
C ASN A 114 -11.10 19.36 3.97
N ARG A 115 -11.22 19.52 2.65
CA ARG A 115 -12.20 18.78 1.85
C ARG A 115 -11.74 17.40 1.40
N ILE A 116 -10.43 17.17 1.38
CA ILE A 116 -9.87 15.97 0.78
C ILE A 116 -10.23 14.75 1.63
N GLU A 117 -10.76 13.72 0.97
CA GLU A 117 -10.81 12.36 1.50
C GLU A 117 -9.65 11.56 0.91
N LEU A 118 -8.94 10.82 1.75
CA LEU A 118 -7.84 9.96 1.33
C LEU A 118 -8.28 8.50 1.37
N LEU A 119 -8.19 7.82 0.23
CA LEU A 119 -8.22 6.36 0.14
C LEU A 119 -6.77 5.86 0.03
N LEU A 120 -6.31 5.11 1.02
CA LEU A 120 -4.99 4.50 1.05
C LEU A 120 -5.14 2.99 0.86
N LEU A 121 -4.59 2.45 -0.23
CA LEU A 121 -4.58 1.03 -0.53
C LEU A 121 -3.16 0.50 -0.33
N ILE A 122 -3.01 -0.52 0.51
CA ILE A 122 -1.70 -1.05 0.90
C ILE A 122 -1.64 -2.53 0.50
N ASP A 123 -0.63 -2.88 -0.28
CA ASP A 123 -0.28 -4.28 -0.51
C ASP A 123 0.42 -4.84 0.73
N GLN A 124 -0.06 -6.00 1.15
CA GLN A 124 0.26 -6.63 2.41
C GLN A 124 0.62 -8.09 2.12
N ASP A 125 1.69 -8.55 2.77
CA ASP A 125 2.28 -9.89 2.64
C ASP A 125 3.19 -10.12 1.43
N GLY A 126 3.77 -11.32 1.34
CA GLY A 126 4.70 -11.73 0.30
C GLY A 126 5.89 -10.78 0.17
N SER A 127 6.08 -10.21 -1.02
CA SER A 127 7.19 -9.32 -1.34
C SER A 127 7.14 -7.95 -0.63
N MET A 128 6.05 -7.63 0.06
CA MET A 128 5.89 -6.38 0.81
C MET A 128 6.37 -6.44 2.27
N VAL A 129 6.69 -7.64 2.79
CA VAL A 129 7.15 -7.83 4.19
C VAL A 129 8.25 -6.88 4.63
N PRO A 130 9.31 -6.64 3.83
CA PRO A 130 10.36 -5.67 4.17
C PRO A 130 9.88 -4.23 4.39
N PHE A 131 8.76 -3.88 3.78
CA PHE A 131 8.24 -2.51 3.73
C PHE A 131 7.06 -2.30 4.68
N HIS A 132 6.73 -3.29 5.53
CA HIS A 132 5.61 -3.20 6.48
C HIS A 132 5.77 -2.06 7.49
N HIS A 133 6.99 -1.73 7.90
CA HIS A 133 7.19 -0.58 8.79
C HIS A 133 6.80 0.73 8.10
N LEU A 134 7.19 0.90 6.83
CA LEU A 134 6.82 2.07 6.03
C LEU A 134 5.32 2.12 5.74
N SER A 135 4.68 0.98 5.45
CA SER A 135 3.23 0.93 5.23
C SER A 135 2.45 1.37 6.48
N GLN A 136 2.90 0.92 7.66
CA GLN A 136 2.34 1.34 8.96
C GLN A 136 2.53 2.84 9.17
N GLU A 137 3.72 3.38 8.93
CA GLU A 137 3.99 4.81 9.03
C GLU A 137 3.08 5.63 8.11
N LEU A 138 2.87 5.20 6.85
CA LEU A 138 1.94 5.85 5.93
C LEU A 138 0.50 5.85 6.47
N ALA A 139 0.00 4.71 6.94
CA ALA A 139 -1.36 4.56 7.45
C ALA A 139 -1.59 5.35 8.75
N ASP A 140 -0.67 5.26 9.71
CA ASP A 140 -0.77 5.93 11.01
C ASP A 140 -0.67 7.45 10.86
N THR A 141 0.27 7.94 10.07
CA THR A 141 0.43 9.37 9.85
C THR A 141 -0.71 9.95 9.02
N ALA A 142 -1.29 9.20 8.08
CA ALA A 142 -2.47 9.63 7.33
C ALA A 142 -3.67 9.77 8.28
N SER A 143 -3.92 8.76 9.11
CA SER A 143 -5.06 8.69 10.02
C SER A 143 -4.97 9.70 11.16
N ARG A 144 -3.81 9.81 11.82
CA ARG A 144 -3.62 10.66 13.02
C ARG A 144 -3.08 12.04 12.70
N GLY A 145 -2.21 12.16 11.68
CA GLY A 145 -1.50 13.39 11.34
C GLY A 145 -2.08 14.15 10.14
N GLY A 146 -2.80 13.47 9.25
CA GLY A 146 -3.26 14.02 7.98
C GLY A 146 -4.32 15.09 8.10
N ARG A 147 -5.20 15.02 9.12
CA ARG A 147 -6.39 15.90 9.26
C ARG A 147 -7.17 16.04 7.94
N PHE A 148 -7.36 14.91 7.27
CA PHE A 148 -8.24 14.79 6.11
C PHE A 148 -9.70 14.82 6.57
N SER A 149 -10.63 15.12 5.65
CA SER A 149 -12.07 15.03 5.95
C SER A 149 -12.43 13.60 6.37
N ARG A 150 -11.85 12.63 5.65
CA ARG A 150 -11.92 11.21 5.95
C ARG A 150 -10.68 10.51 5.46
N VAL A 151 -10.23 9.50 6.18
CA VAL A 151 -9.18 8.57 5.74
C VAL A 151 -9.80 7.17 5.75
N ARG A 152 -9.65 6.45 4.64
CA ARG A 152 -10.00 5.05 4.52
C ARG A 152 -8.72 4.30 4.16
N VAL A 153 -8.34 3.33 4.99
CA VAL A 153 -7.17 2.47 4.73
C VAL A 153 -7.71 1.08 4.47
N TYR A 154 -7.28 0.48 3.35
CA TYR A 154 -7.57 -0.89 3.02
C TYR A 154 -6.31 -1.62 2.59
N TYR A 155 -6.32 -2.93 2.80
CA TYR A 155 -5.23 -3.83 2.47
C TYR A 155 -5.66 -4.77 1.35
N PHE A 156 -4.70 -5.20 0.54
CA PHE A 156 -4.87 -6.23 -0.46
C PHE A 156 -3.60 -7.05 -0.54
N HIS A 157 -3.66 -8.18 -1.24
CA HIS A 157 -2.50 -9.01 -1.50
C HIS A 157 -2.28 -9.08 -3.01
N ASN A 158 -1.12 -8.61 -3.48
CA ASN A 158 -0.68 -8.59 -4.88
C ASN A 158 -1.44 -7.70 -5.85
N CYS A 159 -2.76 -7.85 -5.91
CA CYS A 159 -3.64 -7.04 -6.72
C CYS A 159 -5.05 -7.11 -6.12
N PRO A 160 -5.77 -5.98 -6.04
CA PRO A 160 -7.21 -6.02 -5.78
C PRO A 160 -7.92 -6.80 -6.90
N ASP A 161 -8.83 -7.70 -6.51
CA ASP A 161 -9.63 -8.51 -7.44
C ASP A 161 -11.12 -8.42 -7.05
N GLU A 162 -11.56 -9.19 -6.06
CA GLU A 162 -12.95 -9.14 -5.57
C GLU A 162 -13.09 -8.39 -4.24
N TYR A 163 -12.08 -8.50 -3.37
CA TYR A 163 -12.13 -8.00 -1.99
C TYR A 163 -10.94 -7.11 -1.65
N LEU A 164 -11.22 -6.16 -0.77
CA LEU A 164 -10.25 -5.41 0.01
C LEU A 164 -10.44 -5.73 1.49
N TYR A 165 -9.43 -5.48 2.30
CA TYR A 165 -9.44 -5.86 3.71
C TYR A 165 -9.28 -4.65 4.61
N ARG A 166 -10.03 -4.59 5.71
CA ARG A 166 -9.94 -3.48 6.68
C ARG A 166 -8.76 -3.61 7.63
N ASP A 167 -8.21 -4.81 7.76
CA ASP A 167 -7.07 -5.11 8.59
C ASP A 167 -5.94 -5.76 7.78
N ARG A 168 -4.73 -5.65 8.31
CA ARG A 168 -3.50 -6.17 7.69
C ARG A 168 -3.38 -7.69 7.71
N TYR A 169 -4.22 -8.39 8.47
CA TYR A 169 -4.18 -9.85 8.58
C TYR A 169 -5.16 -10.52 7.62
N HIS A 170 -5.81 -9.72 6.76
CA HIS A 170 -6.76 -10.20 5.76
C HIS A 170 -7.96 -10.94 6.38
N LEU A 171 -8.39 -10.57 7.60
CA LEU A 171 -9.49 -11.24 8.29
C LEU A 171 -10.87 -10.59 8.02
N ASN A 172 -10.89 -9.28 7.77
CA ASN A 172 -12.11 -8.51 7.54
C ASN A 172 -12.21 -8.06 6.09
N ALA A 173 -12.69 -8.96 5.23
CA ALA A 173 -12.93 -8.71 3.82
C ALA A 173 -14.15 -7.79 3.59
N VAL A 174 -14.08 -6.96 2.55
CA VAL A 174 -15.13 -6.09 2.05
C VAL A 174 -15.05 -6.11 0.53
N SER A 175 -16.19 -6.21 -0.15
CA SER A 175 -16.20 -6.17 -1.61
C SER A 175 -15.63 -4.84 -2.13
N ILE A 176 -14.98 -4.86 -3.29
CA ILE A 176 -14.50 -3.63 -3.94
C ILE A 176 -15.66 -2.69 -4.23
N ASP A 177 -16.80 -3.20 -4.69
CA ASP A 177 -17.99 -2.41 -5.00
C ASP A 177 -18.52 -1.66 -3.77
N ASP A 178 -18.64 -2.32 -2.61
CA ASP A 178 -19.08 -1.67 -1.38
C ASP A 178 -18.09 -0.62 -0.89
N CYS A 179 -16.79 -0.89 -1.09
CA CYS A 179 -15.73 0.05 -0.72
C CYS A 179 -15.77 1.31 -1.59
N LEU A 180 -15.90 1.15 -2.91
CA LEU A 180 -15.78 2.24 -3.87
C LEU A 180 -17.07 3.05 -4.05
N SER A 181 -18.24 2.39 -4.02
CA SER A 181 -19.56 3.04 -4.20
C SER A 181 -19.86 4.13 -3.16
N ASN A 182 -19.25 4.04 -1.98
CA ASN A 182 -19.43 4.99 -0.88
C ASN A 182 -18.44 6.19 -0.91
N LEU A 183 -17.65 6.32 -1.97
CA LEU A 183 -16.64 7.38 -2.11
C LEU A 183 -17.23 8.59 -2.84
N PRO A 184 -17.09 9.83 -2.32
CA PRO A 184 -17.45 11.04 -3.04
C PRO A 184 -16.38 11.41 -4.10
N PRO A 185 -16.60 11.15 -5.41
CA PRO A 185 -15.51 11.15 -6.38
C PRO A 185 -14.81 12.50 -6.56
N SER A 186 -15.53 13.61 -6.34
CA SER A 186 -14.99 14.97 -6.46
C SER A 186 -13.99 15.35 -5.37
N LYS A 187 -13.99 14.63 -4.24
CA LYS A 187 -13.22 14.92 -3.02
C LYS A 187 -12.22 13.83 -2.67
N THR A 188 -12.42 12.61 -3.15
CA THR A 188 -11.56 11.46 -2.84
C THR A 188 -10.35 11.39 -3.76
N VAL A 189 -9.18 11.19 -3.16
CA VAL A 189 -7.92 10.89 -3.87
C VAL A 189 -7.40 9.55 -3.39
N CYS A 190 -6.81 8.76 -4.28
CA CYS A 190 -6.30 7.43 -3.96
C CYS A 190 -4.78 7.37 -4.02
N LEU A 191 -4.16 6.86 -2.96
CA LEU A 191 -2.77 6.49 -2.94
C LEU A 191 -2.65 4.98 -2.80
N ILE A 192 -1.95 4.34 -3.73
CA ILE A 192 -1.65 2.90 -3.69
C ILE A 192 -0.20 2.72 -3.25
N PHE A 193 0.06 1.81 -2.33
CA PHE A 193 1.40 1.46 -1.86
C PHE A 193 1.65 -0.04 -2.09
N SER A 194 2.51 -0.38 -3.05
CA SER A 194 2.80 -1.76 -3.45
C SER A 194 4.05 -1.83 -4.32
N ASP A 195 4.76 -2.96 -4.29
CA ASP A 195 5.91 -3.24 -5.16
C ASP A 195 5.51 -3.45 -6.63
N ALA A 196 4.22 -3.63 -6.92
CA ALA A 196 3.69 -3.94 -8.25
C ALA A 196 4.37 -5.17 -8.91
N GLY A 197 4.95 -6.07 -8.13
CA GLY A 197 5.74 -7.22 -8.58
C GLY A 197 7.23 -6.95 -8.83
N ALA A 198 7.73 -5.73 -8.63
CA ALA A 198 9.14 -5.40 -8.82
C ALA A 198 10.07 -6.16 -7.86
N ALA A 199 9.68 -6.35 -6.59
CA ALA A 199 10.50 -7.10 -5.64
C ALA A 199 10.50 -8.61 -5.92
N ARG A 200 9.68 -9.12 -6.86
CA ARG A 200 9.77 -10.51 -7.32
C ARG A 200 10.65 -10.68 -8.55
N GLY A 201 10.96 -9.57 -9.24
CA GLY A 201 11.74 -9.57 -10.49
C GLY A 201 11.03 -10.23 -11.68
N GLY A 202 9.73 -10.49 -11.59
CA GLY A 202 8.99 -11.30 -12.57
C GLY A 202 7.82 -10.58 -13.23
N PHE A 203 7.54 -10.98 -14.46
CA PHE A 203 6.33 -10.57 -15.18
C PHE A 203 5.16 -11.52 -14.89
N SER A 204 4.00 -10.96 -14.54
CA SER A 204 2.74 -11.68 -14.35
C SER A 204 1.65 -11.02 -15.20
N SER A 205 1.26 -11.71 -16.27
CA SER A 205 0.17 -11.27 -17.15
C SER A 205 -1.16 -11.16 -16.41
N ARG A 206 -1.41 -12.06 -15.45
CA ARG A 206 -2.60 -12.03 -14.58
C ARG A 206 -2.60 -10.78 -13.71
N ARG A 207 -1.51 -10.49 -12.99
CA ARG A 207 -1.41 -9.29 -12.14
C ARG A 207 -1.60 -8.03 -12.98
N ARG A 208 -0.88 -7.90 -14.10
CA ARG A 208 -1.03 -6.76 -15.03
C ARG A 208 -2.49 -6.55 -15.44
N ARG A 209 -3.17 -7.63 -15.84
CA ARG A 209 -4.56 -7.57 -16.31
C ARG A 209 -5.50 -7.12 -15.18
N LEU A 210 -5.41 -7.75 -14.01
CA LEU A 210 -6.25 -7.40 -12.85
C LEU A 210 -6.01 -5.96 -12.40
N THR A 211 -4.75 -5.53 -12.28
CA THR A 211 -4.42 -4.16 -11.87
C THR A 211 -4.96 -3.14 -12.89
N LYS A 212 -4.88 -3.45 -14.19
CA LYS A 212 -5.45 -2.59 -15.23
C LYS A 212 -6.97 -2.44 -15.10
N PHE A 213 -7.69 -3.53 -14.85
CA PHE A 213 -9.14 -3.48 -14.63
C PHE A 213 -9.48 -2.69 -13.38
N PHE A 214 -8.82 -3.00 -12.26
CA PHE A 214 -9.02 -2.29 -11.00
C PHE A 214 -8.75 -0.79 -11.12
N LEU A 215 -7.65 -0.37 -11.76
CA LEU A 215 -7.35 1.05 -11.96
C LEU A 215 -8.40 1.76 -12.81
N LYS A 216 -8.96 1.07 -13.82
CA LYS A 216 -10.03 1.61 -14.66
C LYS A 216 -11.32 1.83 -13.86
N GLU A 217 -11.69 0.88 -13.01
CA GLU A 217 -12.86 1.00 -12.13
C GLU A 217 -12.65 2.07 -11.07
N LEU A 218 -11.51 2.04 -10.38
CA LEU A 218 -11.12 3.02 -9.37
C LEU A 218 -11.22 4.46 -9.88
N GLY A 219 -10.79 4.70 -11.12
CA GLY A 219 -10.84 6.03 -11.77
C GLY A 219 -12.25 6.62 -11.90
N GLN A 220 -13.31 5.83 -11.74
CA GLN A 220 -14.70 6.30 -11.72
C GLN A 220 -15.10 6.87 -10.34
N TYR A 221 -14.41 6.44 -9.27
CA TYR A 221 -14.78 6.74 -7.88
C TYR A 221 -13.81 7.70 -7.19
N VAL A 222 -12.66 7.98 -7.78
CA VAL A 222 -11.65 8.88 -7.20
C VAL A 222 -11.17 9.91 -8.21
N ARG A 223 -10.87 11.11 -7.73
CA ARG A 223 -10.47 12.24 -8.57
C ARG A 223 -9.08 12.05 -9.17
N TYR A 224 -8.14 11.58 -8.36
CA TYR A 224 -6.74 11.41 -8.71
C TYR A 224 -6.18 10.18 -8.03
N THR A 225 -5.34 9.44 -8.75
CA THR A 225 -4.64 8.25 -8.24
C THR A 225 -3.15 8.41 -8.43
N ALA A 226 -2.38 8.04 -7.42
CA ALA A 226 -0.92 7.91 -7.50
C ALA A 226 -0.49 6.58 -6.87
N TRP A 227 0.62 6.04 -7.33
CA TRP A 227 1.20 4.80 -6.84
C TRP A 227 2.59 5.06 -6.26
N LEU A 228 2.86 4.56 -5.06
CA LEU A 228 4.16 4.56 -4.43
C LEU A 228 4.72 3.15 -4.40
N ASN A 229 5.86 2.97 -5.03
CA ASN A 229 6.55 1.69 -5.10
C ASN A 229 7.83 1.75 -4.24
N PRO A 230 7.95 0.93 -3.19
CA PRO A 230 9.13 0.94 -2.32
C PRO A 230 10.39 0.36 -2.99
N VAL A 231 10.24 -0.26 -4.15
CA VAL A 231 11.35 -0.80 -4.94
C VAL A 231 11.90 0.29 -5.87
N PRO A 232 13.23 0.45 -6.00
CA PRO A 232 13.83 1.41 -6.91
C PRO A 232 13.42 1.23 -8.36
N ARG A 233 13.28 2.35 -9.08
CA ARG A 233 12.77 2.36 -10.46
C ARG A 233 13.59 1.49 -11.43
N GLN A 234 14.90 1.39 -11.22
CA GLN A 234 15.79 0.57 -12.05
C GLN A 234 15.37 -0.92 -12.06
N ARG A 235 14.74 -1.40 -10.98
CA ARG A 235 14.25 -2.79 -10.89
C ARG A 235 12.84 -3.00 -11.42
N TRP A 236 12.17 -1.95 -11.89
CA TRP A 236 10.85 -2.12 -12.47
C TRP A 236 10.94 -2.74 -13.86
N GLU A 237 12.04 -2.50 -14.58
CA GLU A 237 12.28 -3.03 -15.93
C GLU A 237 12.10 -4.55 -15.99
N ASN A 238 11.48 -5.02 -17.08
CA ASN A 238 11.16 -6.44 -17.30
C ASN A 238 10.28 -7.10 -16.23
N THR A 239 9.68 -6.32 -15.32
CA THR A 239 8.71 -6.80 -14.33
C THR A 239 7.31 -6.28 -14.64
N THR A 240 6.33 -6.80 -13.90
CA THR A 240 4.94 -6.30 -13.97
C THR A 240 4.85 -4.80 -13.61
N ALA A 241 5.76 -4.30 -12.78
CA ALA A 241 5.76 -2.91 -12.33
C ALA A 241 6.00 -1.93 -13.49
N HIS A 242 6.84 -2.29 -14.47
CA HIS A 242 7.06 -1.46 -15.66
C HIS A 242 5.75 -1.16 -16.39
N ASP A 243 4.93 -2.19 -16.60
CA ASP A 243 3.66 -2.06 -17.31
C ASP A 243 2.62 -1.31 -16.47
N ILE A 244 2.61 -1.49 -15.15
CA ILE A 244 1.72 -0.76 -14.23
C ILE A 244 2.09 0.73 -14.20
N ALA A 245 3.38 1.07 -14.23
CA ALA A 245 3.88 2.45 -14.26
C ALA A 245 3.37 3.25 -15.48
N ALA A 246 3.08 2.57 -16.59
CA ALA A 246 2.51 3.18 -17.78
C ALA A 246 1.00 3.46 -17.66
N LEU A 247 0.30 2.82 -16.71
CA LEU A 247 -1.15 2.94 -16.51
C LEU A 247 -1.51 4.00 -15.46
N VAL A 248 -0.64 4.23 -14.48
CA VAL A 248 -0.88 5.14 -13.36
C VAL A 248 0.42 5.85 -12.96
N PRO A 249 0.38 7.13 -12.56
CA PRO A 249 1.58 7.82 -12.08
C PRO A 249 2.22 7.08 -10.90
N MET A 250 3.32 6.37 -11.17
CA MET A 250 4.02 5.54 -10.21
C MET A 250 5.40 6.11 -9.88
N PHE A 251 5.64 6.23 -8.59
CA PHE A 251 6.77 6.92 -7.99
C PHE A 251 7.53 5.97 -7.08
N GLU A 252 8.85 5.99 -7.17
CA GLU A 252 9.70 5.31 -6.19
C GLU A 252 9.50 5.95 -4.81
N VAL A 253 9.61 5.17 -3.73
CA VAL A 253 9.65 5.75 -2.40
C VAL A 253 11.02 6.37 -2.15
N ASN A 254 11.06 7.69 -2.28
CA ASN A 254 12.04 8.56 -1.67
C ASN A 254 11.40 9.93 -1.43
N ARG A 255 12.10 10.83 -0.73
CA ARG A 255 11.54 12.14 -0.38
C ARG A 255 11.00 12.90 -1.60
N GLN A 256 11.76 12.99 -2.69
CA GLN A 256 11.41 13.83 -3.84
C GLN A 256 10.21 13.25 -4.58
N GLU A 257 10.25 11.96 -4.89
CA GLU A 257 9.21 11.24 -5.60
C GLU A 257 7.90 11.14 -4.79
N PHE A 258 7.99 11.03 -3.46
CA PHE A 258 6.82 11.13 -2.58
C PHE A 258 6.10 12.47 -2.74
N TYR A 259 6.82 13.59 -2.77
CA TYR A 259 6.20 14.91 -3.02
C TYR A 259 5.60 15.04 -4.43
N LYS A 260 6.19 14.39 -5.45
CA LYS A 260 5.59 14.32 -6.80
C LYS A 260 4.27 13.54 -6.78
N ALA A 261 4.22 12.41 -6.08
CA ALA A 261 2.97 11.68 -5.85
C ALA A 261 1.90 12.57 -5.19
N ILE A 262 2.27 13.33 -4.15
CA ILE A 262 1.34 14.29 -3.52
C ILE A 262 0.88 15.38 -4.51
N ASN A 263 1.75 15.87 -5.39
CA ASN A 263 1.36 16.84 -6.42
C ASN A 263 0.31 16.27 -7.40
N VAL A 264 0.48 15.02 -7.84
CA VAL A 264 -0.52 14.31 -8.65
C VAL A 264 -1.85 14.23 -7.92
N LEU A 265 -1.86 13.84 -6.64
CA LEU A 265 -3.09 13.81 -5.83
C LEU A 265 -3.70 15.21 -5.62
N ARG A 266 -2.89 16.26 -5.75
CA ARG A 266 -3.35 17.65 -5.82
C ARG A 266 -3.69 18.09 -7.24
N GLY A 267 -3.87 17.19 -8.20
CA GLY A 267 -4.24 17.52 -9.58
C GLY A 267 -3.26 18.44 -10.30
N ARG A 268 -2.01 18.50 -9.84
CA ARG A 268 -0.94 19.20 -10.56
C ARG A 268 -0.34 18.20 -11.51
N HIS A 269 -0.69 18.36 -12.77
CA HIS A 269 -0.41 17.37 -13.81
C HIS A 269 1.11 17.19 -13.97
N GLN A 270 1.54 15.93 -14.00
CA GLN A 270 2.80 15.54 -14.61
C GLN A 270 2.41 14.55 -15.73
N PRO A 271 2.74 14.80 -17.00
CA PRO A 271 2.39 13.89 -18.08
C PRO A 271 2.99 12.50 -17.82
N LEU A 272 2.20 11.45 -18.05
CA LEU A 272 2.65 10.06 -18.08
C LEU A 272 3.59 9.90 -19.29
N GLY A 273 4.88 10.19 -19.15
CA GLY A 273 5.81 10.12 -20.28
C GLY A 273 7.28 10.44 -20.00
N ASP A 274 7.61 11.30 -19.03
CA ASP A 274 9.01 11.77 -18.86
C ASP A 274 9.83 10.92 -17.86
N SER A 275 9.35 9.72 -17.52
CA SER A 275 9.91 8.89 -16.45
C SER A 275 10.53 7.57 -16.92
N LEU A 276 10.54 7.33 -18.23
CA LEU A 276 11.04 6.11 -18.88
C LEU A 276 12.09 6.43 -19.96
N ARG A 277 12.82 7.54 -19.82
CA ARG A 277 13.99 7.86 -20.65
C ARG A 277 15.25 7.90 -19.80
#